data_AF-A0A6C2YVZ3-F1
#
_entry.id   AF-A0A6C2YVZ3-F1
#
_cell.length_a   1.000
_cell.length_b   1.000
_cell.length_c   1.000
_cell.angle_alpha   90.00
_cell.angle_beta   90.00
_cell.angle_gamma   90.00
#
_symmetry.space_group_name_H-M   'P 1'
#
loop_
_entity.id
_entity.type
_entity.pdbx_description
1 polymer ?
#
loop_
_entity_poly.entity_id
_entity_poly.type
_entity_poly.pdbx_seq_one_letter_code
_entity_poly.pdbx_strand_id
1 'polypeptide(L)'
;MIHECDRQRFEQALESANPAVALDELATALQTAGMGQLAMYRLFAHFQQQIPADDPRYDAILDQMDLIWGGGWAKGRARFETELTSADLAEEM
;
A
#
# COMPACT_ATOMS: atom_id res chain seq x y z
N MET A 1 13.37 -4.44 2.21
CA MET A 1 14.01 -3.13 2.47
C MET A 1 13.28 -2.09 1.63
N ILE A 2 12.74 -1.04 2.22
CA ILE A 2 12.08 0.05 1.47
C ILE A 2 13.16 0.94 0.88
N HIS A 3 13.16 1.17 -0.43
CA HIS A 3 14.11 2.07 -1.05
C HIS A 3 13.70 3.53 -0.83
N GLU A 4 14.67 4.43 -0.67
CA GLU A 4 14.42 5.86 -0.47
C GLU A 4 13.61 6.47 -1.63
N CYS A 5 13.83 5.98 -2.85
CA CYS A 5 13.05 6.39 -4.02
C CYS A 5 11.56 6.02 -3.91
N ASP A 6 11.22 4.86 -3.34
CA ASP A 6 9.83 4.44 -3.16
C ASP A 6 9.14 5.30 -2.10
N ARG A 7 9.89 5.68 -1.05
CA ARG A 7 9.41 6.61 -0.01
C ARG A 7 9.07 7.97 -0.60
N GLN A 8 9.98 8.56 -1.38
CA GLN A 8 9.76 9.87 -2.00
C GLN A 8 8.57 9.86 -2.96
N ARG A 9 8.41 8.80 -3.75
CA ARG A 9 7.26 8.66 -4.65
C ARG A 9 5.94 8.54 -3.88
N PHE A 10 5.96 7.90 -2.72
CA PHE A 10 4.80 7.81 -1.84
C PHE A 10 4.42 9.17 -1.26
N GLU A 11 5.39 9.92 -0.74
CA GLU A 11 5.17 11.29 -0.25
C GLU A 11 4.59 12.18 -1.35
N GLN A 12 5.12 12.11 -2.57
CA GLN A 12 4.58 12.82 -3.73
C GLN A 12 3.14 12.41 -4.07
N ALA A 13 2.80 11.13 -3.98
CA ALA A 13 1.43 10.67 -4.21
C ALA A 13 0.46 11.22 -3.16
N LEU A 14 0.89 11.37 -1.92
CA LEU A 14 0.08 11.95 -0.84
C LEU A 14 -0.15 13.45 -0.98
N GLU A 15 0.74 14.16 -1.66
CA GLU A 15 0.62 15.60 -1.96
C GLU A 15 -0.23 15.89 -3.21
N SER A 16 -0.63 14.85 -3.94
CA SER A 16 -1.49 14.99 -5.11
C SER A 16 -2.86 15.59 -4.75
N ALA A 17 -3.46 16.32 -5.70
CA ALA A 17 -4.84 16.79 -5.57
C ALA A 17 -5.86 15.64 -5.42
N ASN A 18 -5.49 14.43 -5.85
CA ASN A 18 -6.27 13.21 -5.63
C ASN A 18 -5.34 12.07 -5.15
N PRO A 19 -5.10 11.96 -3.84
CA PRO A 19 -4.19 10.96 -3.27
C PRO A 19 -4.60 9.52 -3.58
N ALA A 20 -5.90 9.21 -3.59
CA ALA A 20 -6.38 7.86 -3.88
C ALA A 20 -5.96 7.37 -5.28
N VAL A 21 -6.11 8.23 -6.30
CA VAL A 21 -5.68 7.91 -7.67
C VAL A 21 -4.15 7.81 -7.76
N ALA A 22 -3.44 8.76 -7.16
CA ALA A 22 -1.98 8.77 -7.20
C ALA A 22 -1.35 7.56 -6.49
N LEU A 23 -1.95 7.12 -5.37
CA LEU A 23 -1.51 5.93 -4.64
C LEU A 23 -1.81 4.64 -5.42
N ASP A 24 -2.92 4.56 -6.16
CA ASP A 24 -3.22 3.42 -7.03
C ASP A 24 -2.24 3.31 -8.20
N GLU A 25 -1.90 4.45 -8.82
CA GLU A 25 -0.89 4.54 -9.87
C GLU A 25 0.49 4.14 -9.32
N LEU A 26 0.84 4.61 -8.12
CA LEU A 26 2.08 4.23 -7.45
C LEU A 26 2.12 2.73 -7.15
N ALA A 27 1.07 2.15 -6.56
CA ALA A 27 0.99 0.73 -6.29
C ALA A 27 1.16 -0.11 -7.58
N THR A 28 0.58 0.36 -8.70
CA THR A 28 0.75 -0.25 -10.02
C THR A 28 2.18 -0.18 -10.52
N ALA A 29 2.83 0.97 -10.37
CA ALA A 29 4.21 1.17 -10.78
C ALA A 29 5.17 0.29 -9.96
N LEU A 30 4.97 0.23 -8.64
CA LEU A 30 5.77 -0.61 -7.73
C LEU A 30 5.59 -2.09 -8.04
N GLN A 31 4.37 -2.54 -8.33
CA GLN A 31 4.08 -3.91 -8.73
C GLN A 31 4.77 -4.26 -10.06
N THR A 32 4.67 -3.37 -11.05
CA THR A 32 5.33 -3.53 -12.36
C THR A 32 6.85 -3.56 -12.24
N ALA A 33 7.41 -2.85 -11.25
CA ALA A 33 8.84 -2.88 -10.92
C ALA A 33 9.25 -4.17 -10.18
N GLY A 34 8.31 -5.08 -9.88
CA GLY A 34 8.57 -6.35 -9.22
C GLY A 34 8.51 -6.31 -7.70
N MET A 35 7.96 -5.24 -7.10
CA MET A 35 7.76 -5.19 -5.65
C MET A 35 6.74 -6.25 -5.22
N GLY A 36 7.16 -7.13 -4.32
CA GLY A 36 6.29 -8.16 -3.75
C GLY A 36 5.20 -7.60 -2.83
N GLN A 37 4.12 -8.35 -2.69
CA GLN A 37 2.93 -8.01 -1.91
C GLN A 37 3.24 -7.60 -0.46
N LEU A 38 4.02 -8.41 0.27
CA LEU A 38 4.41 -8.13 1.66
C LEU A 38 5.23 -6.85 1.78
N ALA A 39 6.19 -6.64 0.87
CA ALA A 39 7.02 -5.43 0.85
C ALA A 39 6.18 -4.18 0.58
N MET A 40 5.24 -4.28 -0.36
CA MET A 40 4.30 -3.20 -0.67
C MET A 40 3.37 -2.91 0.51
N TYR A 41 2.78 -3.94 1.13
CA TYR A 41 1.91 -3.75 2.29
C TYR A 41 2.64 -3.05 3.44
N ARG A 42 3.88 -3.46 3.73
CA ARG A 42 4.72 -2.81 4.76
C ARG A 42 5.04 -1.36 4.43
N LEU A 43 5.26 -1.03 3.16
CA LEU A 43 5.45 0.36 2.73
C LEU A 43 4.22 1.21 3.03
N PHE A 44 3.03 0.76 2.63
CA PHE A 44 1.79 1.48 2.87
C PHE A 44 1.48 1.58 4.37
N ALA A 45 1.65 0.49 5.13
CA ALA A 45 1.48 0.48 6.59
C ALA A 45 2.41 1.48 7.30
N HIS A 46 3.66 1.60 6.86
CA HIS A 46 4.61 2.56 7.43
C HIS A 46 4.11 4.01 7.31
N PHE A 47 3.52 4.38 6.17
CA PHE A 47 2.94 5.71 5.98
C PHE A 47 1.61 5.89 6.68
N GLN A 48 0.75 4.86 6.69
CA GLN A 48 -0.50 4.88 7.43
C GLN A 48 -0.29 5.19 8.92
N GLN A 49 0.75 4.63 9.53
CA GLN A 49 1.09 4.89 10.95
C GLN A 49 1.58 6.32 11.23
N GLN A 50 1.99 7.07 10.20
CA GLN A 50 2.50 8.43 10.33
C GLN A 50 1.42 9.50 10.07
N ILE A 51 0.26 9.10 9.56
CA ILE A 51 -0.83 10.01 9.23
C ILE A 51 -1.93 9.93 10.31
N PRO A 52 -2.45 11.08 10.79
CA PRO A 52 -3.59 11.10 11.70
C PRO A 52 -4.82 10.40 11.11
N ALA A 53 -5.57 9.68 11.94
CA ALA A 53 -6.74 8.91 11.49
C ALA A 53 -7.90 9.80 10.98
N ASP A 54 -7.91 11.10 11.30
CA ASP A 54 -8.89 12.08 10.80
C ASP A 54 -8.46 12.75 9.48
N ASP A 55 -7.26 12.46 8.99
CA ASP A 55 -6.77 12.97 7.72
C ASP A 55 -7.37 12.16 6.55
N PRO A 56 -7.98 12.80 5.53
CA PRO A 56 -8.56 12.07 4.38
C PRO A 56 -7.56 11.18 3.62
N ARG A 57 -6.25 11.44 3.74
CA ARG A 57 -5.20 10.59 3.15
C ARG A 57 -5.09 9.24 3.85
N TYR A 58 -5.48 9.17 5.12
CA TYR A 58 -5.48 7.93 5.89
C TYR A 58 -6.39 6.88 5.24
N ASP A 59 -7.62 7.26 4.89
CA ASP A 59 -8.58 6.38 4.21
C ASP A 59 -8.06 5.95 2.83
N ALA A 60 -7.46 6.87 2.07
CA ALA A 60 -6.86 6.55 0.77
C ALA A 60 -5.72 5.52 0.87
N ILE A 61 -4.94 5.53 1.96
CA ILE A 61 -3.92 4.50 2.20
C ILE A 61 -4.56 3.18 2.59
N LEU A 62 -5.57 3.19 3.47
CA LEU A 62 -6.27 1.96 3.89
C LEU A 62 -6.95 1.25 2.72
N ASP A 63 -7.60 1.99 1.83
CA ASP A 63 -8.22 1.43 0.63
C ASP A 63 -7.18 0.66 -0.21
N GLN A 64 -5.97 1.21 -0.37
CA GLN A 64 -4.89 0.54 -1.07
C GLN A 64 -4.35 -0.66 -0.28
N MET A 65 -4.24 -0.56 1.04
CA MET A 65 -3.84 -1.68 1.90
C MET A 65 -4.81 -2.86 1.80
N ASP A 66 -6.11 -2.61 1.67
CA ASP A 66 -7.12 -3.66 1.46
C ASP A 66 -6.96 -4.34 0.09
N LEU A 67 -6.70 -3.57 -0.97
CA LEU A 67 -6.41 -4.12 -2.30
C LEU A 67 -5.13 -4.95 -2.33
N ILE A 68 -4.10 -4.51 -1.59
CA ILE A 68 -2.83 -5.22 -1.43
C ILE A 68 -3.03 -6.48 -0.57
N TRP A 69 -3.83 -6.42 0.49
CA TRP A 69 -4.16 -7.58 1.33
C TRP A 69 -4.88 -8.67 0.53
N GLY A 70 -5.82 -8.28 -0.34
CA GLY A 70 -6.49 -9.17 -1.29
C GLY A 70 -7.59 -10.07 -0.71
N GLY A 71 -7.78 -10.01 0.61
CA GLY A 71 -8.79 -10.73 1.38
C GLY A 71 -10.13 -10.02 1.50
N GLY A 72 -11.15 -10.73 2.00
CA GLY A 72 -12.47 -10.15 2.31
C GLY A 72 -13.16 -9.47 1.11
N TRP A 73 -13.35 -8.14 1.20
CA TRP A 73 -14.11 -7.30 0.25
C TRP A 73 -13.34 -7.00 -1.05
N ALA A 74 -12.03 -7.23 -1.10
CA ALA A 74 -11.20 -7.01 -2.28
C ALA A 74 -11.22 -8.21 -3.26
N LYS A 75 -11.95 -9.30 -2.99
CA LYS A 75 -12.00 -10.49 -3.86
C LYS A 75 -12.43 -10.11 -5.28
N GLY A 76 -11.56 -10.34 -6.26
CA GLY A 76 -11.75 -9.98 -7.68
C GLY A 76 -11.25 -8.59 -8.08
N ARG A 77 -10.82 -7.76 -7.12
CA ARG A 77 -10.13 -6.47 -7.30
C ARG A 77 -8.75 -6.43 -6.63
N ALA A 78 -8.38 -7.50 -5.94
CA ALA A 78 -7.09 -7.65 -5.30
C ALA A 78 -5.94 -7.38 -6.27
N ARG A 79 -4.93 -6.67 -5.78
CA ARG A 79 -3.75 -6.34 -6.58
C ARG A 79 -2.87 -7.56 -6.80
N PHE A 80 -2.88 -8.50 -5.85
CA PHE A 80 -2.14 -9.76 -5.93
C PHE A 80 -3.09 -10.95 -5.92
N GLU A 81 -2.70 -12.04 -6.57
CA GLU A 81 -3.53 -13.25 -6.68
C GLU A 81 -3.72 -13.98 -5.34
N THR A 82 -2.78 -13.80 -4.42
CA THR A 82 -2.78 -14.45 -3.11
C THR A 82 -3.24 -13.44 -2.05
N GLU A 83 -4.02 -13.91 -1.08
CA GLU A 83 -4.37 -13.11 0.09
C GLU A 83 -3.20 -13.09 1.08
N LEU A 84 -2.83 -11.91 1.60
CA LEU A 84 -1.91 -11.81 2.72
C LEU A 84 -2.59 -12.38 3.97
N THR A 85 -1.82 -13.11 4.77
CA THR A 85 -2.25 -13.58 6.08
C THR A 85 -1.47 -12.89 7.17
N SER A 86 -2.04 -12.90 8.39
CA SER A 86 -1.31 -12.41 9.56
C SER A 86 -0.01 -13.20 9.83
N ALA A 87 0.09 -14.45 9.33
CA ALA A 87 1.33 -15.22 9.42
C ALA A 87 2.43 -14.65 8.51
N ASP A 88 2.09 -14.25 7.28
CA ASP A 88 3.04 -13.62 6.35
C ASP A 88 3.62 -12.32 6.91
N LEU A 89 2.82 -11.58 7.70
CA LEU A 89 3.28 -10.37 8.37
C LEU A 89 4.24 -10.67 9.53
N ALA A 90 4.11 -11.83 10.18
CA ALA A 90 4.89 -12.24 11.35
C ALA A 90 6.21 -12.95 11.02
N GLU A 91 6.35 -13.54 9.81
CA GLU A 91 7.48 -14.42 9.45
C GLU A 91 8.85 -13.73 9.23
N GLU A 92 9.02 -12.42 9.47
CA GLU A 92 10.35 -11.78 9.42
C GLU A 92 10.73 -11.06 10.73
N MET A 93 10.64 -11.78 11.86
CA MET A 93 11.38 -11.44 13.08
C MET A 93 12.48 -12.45 13.38
#